data_AF-A0A965X6B9-F1
#
_entry.id   AF-A0A965X6B9-F1
#
_cell.length_a   1.000
_cell.length_b   1.000
_cell.length_c   1.000
_cell.angle_alpha   90.00
_cell.angle_beta   90.00
_cell.angle_gamma   90.00
#
_symmetry.space_group_name_H-M   'P 1'
#
loop_
_entity.id
_entity.type
_entity.pdbx_description
1 polymer ?
#
loop_
_entity_poly.entity_id
_entity_poly.type
_entity_poly.pdbx_seq_one_letter_code
_entity_poly.pdbx_strand_id
1 'polypeptide(L)' 'MADIIRELEKEQLRTDLPKLEVGDTVRVFVKVVEGSRERLQNFEGIVIKIQGGGIRKSFTVRRISYGVGVE' A
#
# COMPACT_ATOMS: atom_id res chain seq x y z
N MET A 1 -25.18 -15.08 4.83
CA MET A 1 -24.11 -14.59 5.74
C MET A 1 -22.80 -14.32 5.01
N ALA A 2 -22.34 -15.18 4.10
CA ALA A 2 -21.14 -14.91 3.28
C ALA A 2 -21.30 -13.70 2.34
N ASP A 3 -22.53 -13.44 1.86
CA ASP A 3 -22.78 -12.36 0.90
C ASP A 3 -22.73 -10.96 1.51
N ILE A 4 -23.23 -10.79 2.74
CA ILE A 4 -23.20 -9.50 3.45
C ILE A 4 -21.76 -9.03 3.68
N ILE A 5 -20.87 -9.97 4.04
CA ILE A 5 -19.44 -9.67 4.23
C ILE A 5 -18.83 -9.20 2.91
N ARG A 6 -19.13 -9.87 1.79
CA ARG A 6 -18.63 -9.48 0.47
C ARG A 6 -19.15 -8.12 0.01
N GLU A 7 -20.40 -7.79 0.30
CA GLU A 7 -20.95 -6.46 -0.02
C GLU A 7 -20.25 -5.35 0.78
N LEU A 8 -20.04 -5.56 2.08
CA LEU A 8 -19.32 -4.62 2.92
C LEU A 8 -17.85 -4.44 2.49
N GLU A 9 -17.19 -5.53 2.08
CA GLU A 9 -15.82 -5.49 1.55
C GLU A 9 -15.74 -4.73 0.22
N LYS A 10 -16.80 -4.76 -0.61
CA LYS A 10 -16.85 -4.01 -1.87
C LYS A 10 -16.90 -2.50 -1.66
N GLU A 11 -17.64 -2.03 -0.65
CA GLU A 11 -17.72 -0.59 -0.35
C GLU A 11 -16.37 0.01 0.09
N GLN A 12 -15.50 -0.80 0.70
CA GLN A 12 -14.19 -0.37 1.18
C GLN A 12 -13.06 -0.58 0.16
N LEU A 13 -13.34 -1.23 -0.99
CA LEU A 13 -12.36 -1.43 -2.04
C LEU A 13 -12.08 -0.13 -2.79
N ARG A 14 -10.80 0.25 -2.83
CA ARG A 14 -10.31 1.37 -3.64
C ARG A 14 -10.13 0.94 -5.11
N THR A 15 -10.72 1.71 -6.01
CA THR A 15 -10.66 1.50 -7.47
C THR A 15 -9.75 2.48 -8.19
N ASP A 16 -9.17 3.43 -7.45
CA ASP A 16 -8.36 4.54 -7.98
C ASP A 16 -6.86 4.22 -8.12
N LEU A 17 -6.43 3.02 -7.75
CA LEU A 17 -5.03 2.62 -7.77
C LEU A 17 -4.63 1.97 -9.11
N PRO A 18 -3.41 2.23 -9.62
CA PRO A 18 -2.90 1.57 -10.81
C PRO A 18 -2.69 0.07 -10.58
N LYS A 19 -2.60 -0.69 -11.68
CA LYS A 19 -2.16 -2.09 -11.60
C LYS A 19 -0.70 -2.11 -11.10
N LEU A 20 -0.43 -2.93 -10.09
CA LEU A 20 0.87 -3.10 -9.46
C LEU A 20 1.34 -4.54 -9.65
N GLU A 21 2.59 -4.70 -10.08
CA GLU A 21 3.25 -5.98 -10.26
C GLU A 21 4.56 -6.03 -9.45
N VAL A 22 5.05 -7.25 -9.18
CA VAL A 22 6.32 -7.44 -8.48
C VAL A 22 7.45 -7.03 -9.43
N GLY A 23 8.38 -6.21 -8.94
CA GLY A 23 9.45 -5.61 -9.74
C GLY A 23 9.19 -4.15 -10.13
N ASP A 24 7.97 -3.64 -9.97
CA ASP A 24 7.66 -2.25 -10.26
C ASP A 24 8.35 -1.31 -9.27
N THR A 25 8.91 -0.20 -9.77
CA THR A 25 9.36 0.92 -8.94
C THR A 25 8.19 1.85 -8.67
N VAL A 26 7.85 2.02 -7.40
CA VAL A 26 6.68 2.78 -6.97
C VAL A 26 7.07 3.88 -6.00
N ARG A 27 6.33 4.99 -6.05
CA ARG A 27 6.40 6.07 -5.06
C ARG A 27 5.09 6.10 -4.28
N VAL A 28 5.13 5.62 -3.05
CA VAL A 28 3.98 5.56 -2.16
C VAL A 28 3.94 6.81 -1.29
N PHE A 29 2.85 7.56 -1.32
CA PHE A 29 2.65 8.71 -0.44
C PHE A 29 1.89 8.26 0.81
N VAL A 30 2.56 8.27 1.95
CA VAL A 30 1.98 7.94 3.24
C VAL A 30 1.60 9.23 3.96
N LYS A 31 0.35 9.34 4.41
CA LYS A 31 -0.08 10.43 5.28
C LYS A 31 0.43 10.14 6.69
N VAL A 32 1.33 10.97 7.18
CA VAL A 32 1.87 10.90 8.54
C VAL A 32 1.20 11.99 9.36
N VAL A 33 0.53 11.60 10.45
CA VAL A 33 -0.18 12.49 11.37
C VAL A 33 0.56 12.46 12.70
N GLU A 34 1.21 13.57 13.06
CA GLU A 34 1.99 13.75 14.29
C GLU A 34 1.28 14.82 15.14
N GLY A 35 0.33 14.40 15.97
CA GLY A 35 -0.48 15.30 16.79
C GLY A 35 -1.36 16.21 15.92
N SER A 36 -1.06 17.51 15.89
CA SER A 36 -1.78 18.50 15.10
C SER A 36 -1.18 18.77 13.71
N ARG A 37 -0.04 18.17 13.38
CA ARG A 37 0.62 18.34 12.08
C ARG A 37 0.39 17.12 11.20
N GLU A 38 -0.01 17.37 9.97
CA GLU A 38 -0.16 16.35 8.93
C GLU A 38 0.83 16.63 7.79
N ARG A 39 1.54 15.60 7.34
CA ARG A 39 2.42 15.67 6.17
C ARG A 39 2.26 14.43 5.29
N LEU A 40 2.53 14.59 3.99
CA LEU A 40 2.69 13.46 3.07
C LEU A 40 4.16 13.12 2.97
N GLN A 41 4.52 11.90 3.38
CA GLN A 41 5.85 11.37 3.23
C GLN A 41 5.90 10.40 2.06
N ASN A 42 6.84 10.59 1.13
CA ASN A 42 7.06 9.66 0.04
C ASN A 42 7.99 8.51 0.46
N PHE A 43 7.57 7.29 0.15
CA PHE A 43 8.36 6.08 0.22
C PHE A 43 8.52 5.53 -1.18
N GLU A 44 9.72 5.70 -1.75
CA GLU A 44 10.05 5.23 -3.09
C GLU A 44 10.94 3.99 -3.01
N GLY A 45 10.58 2.96 -3.78
CA GLY A 45 11.31 1.69 -3.82
C GLY A 45 10.69 0.70 -4.79
N ILE A 46 11.17 -0.54 -4.75
CA ILE A 46 10.74 -1.63 -5.63
C ILE A 46 9.72 -2.51 -4.90
N VAL A 47 8.63 -2.87 -5.56
CA VAL A 47 7.68 -3.86 -5.04
C VAL A 47 8.31 -5.24 -5.06
N ILE A 48 8.51 -5.83 -3.88
CA ILE A 48 9.14 -7.16 -3.74
C ILE A 48 8.11 -8.28 -3.52
N LYS A 49 6.90 -7.91 -3.08
CA LYS A 49 5.86 -8.88 -2.73
C LYS A 49 4.49 -8.25 -2.88
N ILE A 50 3.55 -9.03 -3.41
CA ILE A 50 2.12 -8.74 -3.40
C ILE A 50 1.43 -10.02 -2.89
N GLN A 51 0.51 -9.89 -1.94
CA GLN A 51 -0.17 -11.03 -1.33
C GLN A 51 -1.62 -10.70 -0.96
N GLY A 52 -2.44 -11.74 -0.79
CA GLY A 52 -3.86 -11.61 -0.45
C GLY A 52 -4.74 -11.24 -1.64
N GLY A 53 -6.01 -10.99 -1.36
CA GLY A 53 -7.03 -10.64 -2.35
C GLY A 53 -8.14 -9.79 -1.73
N GLY A 54 -8.90 -9.09 -2.58
CA GLY A 54 -9.93 -8.15 -2.13
C GLY A 54 -9.36 -7.10 -1.18
N ILE A 55 -10.08 -6.86 -0.08
CA ILE A 55 -9.70 -5.86 0.93
C ILE A 55 -8.42 -6.22 1.71
N ARG A 56 -8.06 -7.51 1.74
CA ARG A 56 -6.87 -8.01 2.46
C ARG A 56 -5.61 -8.02 1.58
N LYS A 57 -5.71 -7.48 0.36
CA LYS A 57 -4.57 -7.38 -0.55
C LYS A 57 -3.55 -6.40 0.02
N SER A 58 -2.30 -6.84 0.12
CA SER A 58 -1.16 -6.05 0.61
C SER A 58 0.02 -6.20 -0.33
N PHE A 59 0.93 -5.23 -0.29
CA PHE A 59 2.18 -5.24 -1.02
C PHE A 59 3.32 -4.70 -0.15
N THR A 60 4.54 -5.12 -0.44
CA THR A 60 5.75 -4.73 0.30
C THR A 60 6.71 -4.04 -0.67
N VAL A 61 7.24 -2.89 -0.25
CA VAL A 61 8.16 -2.07 -1.06
C VAL A 61 9.49 -2.02 -0.35
N ARG A 62 10.56 -2.40 -1.05
CA ARG A 62 11.93 -2.32 -0.54
C ARG A 62 12.63 -1.09 -1.08
N ARG A 63 13.33 -0.36 -0.22
CA ARG A 63 14.23 0.75 -0.61
C ARG A 63 15.56 0.71 0.14
N ILE A 64 16.55 1.42 -0.39
CA ILE A 64 17.81 1.68 0.32
C ILE A 64 17.74 3.11 0.86
N SER A 65 17.84 3.25 2.18
CA SER A 65 17.82 4.52 2.88
C SER A 65 19.13 4.68 3.63
N TYR A 66 19.95 5.67 3.26
CA TYR A 66 21.26 5.93 3.89
C TYR A 66 22.17 4.68 3.98
N GLY A 67 22.19 3.86 2.92
CA GLY A 67 22.99 2.63 2.87
C GLY A 67 22.39 1.42 3.59
N VAL A 68 21.20 1.54 4.20
CA VAL A 68 20.49 0.45 4.87
C VAL A 68 19.23 0.06 4.08
N GLY A 69 19.02 -1.24 3.90
CA GLY A 69 17.79 -1.76 3.30
C GLY A 69 16.60 -1.64 4.25
N VAL A 70 15.48 -1.12 3.77
CA VAL A 70 14.23 -0.93 4.52
C VAL A 70 13.07 -1.47 3.69
N GLU A 71 12.12 -2.14 4.35
CA GLU A 71 10.91 -2.78 3.77
C GLU A 71 9.65 -2.41 4.53
#